data_AF-A0AAV0ALT4-F1
#
_entry.id   AF-A0AAV0ALT4-F1
#
_cell.length_a   1.000
_cell.length_b   1.000
_cell.length_c   1.000
_cell.angle_alpha   90.00
_cell.angle_beta   90.00
_cell.angle_gamma   90.00
#
_symmetry.space_group_name_H-M   'P 1'
#
loop_
_entity.id
_entity.type
_entity.pdbx_description
1 polymer ?
#
loop_
_entity_poly.entity_id
_entity_poly.type
_entity_poly.pdbx_seq_one_letter_code
_entity_poly.pdbx_strand_id
1 'polypeptide(L)'
;MWNRLMIETLRRTRMRRTGCLSISRSSTSLANSQNDTVDPNPRFFADNQNHRFGSKQIVSEEFYGQPLPITHPHLLKPDELTVGITSAEYESRRKRLIESMEDDSIVIVAGNRLKWMSHHVFFPFRQSSDFFYLTGFLEPDSCVVLEKDSSQRGYKMMMFVRDKDYNQEMWDGARTGINGVIRWFGADEAFDICELAIRLKPILTNQSSRRSPVYLDLPDDIEHYRLPTWKPSRGSNLFDFFNKKDSQSADLIELLTFKSLSTTHHNQSAIESCLNLLSRAKTGPSRQPRFDFGSSRKRQPSSENHLRLESLRSKLDEQKMIKSPAELRLLRIAADISAKGFKASFKLAARCDDNDSYQGTKTLMSENDLVEEFEKECRRFTPGYGGRMGYVPVCAAGKAALTIHYTSNDRALSSRYTTNASEPRMVLLDAGYEYNGYVADITRTFPIGNCGKFSSSQKDLYELVKTVQKTLIDSVLGSDSESLSSLHRRSCELLRGGLKDLGFDDLYKDSRFERLYPHYVGHPIGTDLHDSPTWDRSKKLKAGSVITIEPGIYVPNEDRFPRHFRGIGIRIEDMVHVNEVDKVILSVNTPKEIVDVENCAIGYFEELKK
;
A
#
# COMPACT_ATOMS: atom_id res chain seq x y z
N MET A 1 18.03 -38.29 -21.25
CA MET A 1 19.33 -37.80 -21.76
C MET A 1 19.58 -36.36 -21.30
N TRP A 2 19.54 -36.12 -19.99
CA TRP A 2 19.78 -34.82 -19.33
C TRP A 2 20.28 -35.07 -17.90
N ASN A 3 21.38 -35.82 -17.77
CA ASN A 3 22.00 -36.14 -16.47
C ASN A 3 23.53 -36.14 -16.56
N ARG A 4 24.12 -35.24 -17.36
CA ARG A 4 25.56 -35.22 -17.64
C ARG A 4 26.23 -33.85 -17.72
N LEU A 5 25.64 -32.81 -17.10
CA LEU A 5 26.25 -31.47 -17.09
C LEU A 5 26.34 -30.78 -15.72
N MET A 6 26.29 -31.56 -14.63
CA MET A 6 26.40 -31.05 -13.25
C MET A 6 27.51 -31.75 -12.42
N ILE A 7 28.52 -32.33 -13.09
CA ILE A 7 29.66 -33.02 -12.43
C ILE A 7 31.04 -32.48 -12.86
N GLU A 8 31.12 -31.47 -13.74
CA GLU A 8 32.41 -30.98 -14.25
C GLU A 8 32.99 -29.73 -13.52
N THR A 9 32.30 -29.16 -12.52
CA THR A 9 32.75 -27.89 -11.87
C THR A 9 33.34 -28.06 -10.46
N LEU A 10 33.51 -29.28 -9.95
CA LEU A 10 34.05 -29.54 -8.60
C LEU A 10 35.42 -30.27 -8.58
N ARG A 11 36.24 -30.14 -9.63
CA ARG A 11 37.52 -30.88 -9.72
C ARG A 11 38.77 -30.09 -10.07
N ARG A 12 38.82 -28.77 -9.90
CA ARG A 12 40.07 -28.01 -10.06
C ARG A 12 40.21 -26.88 -9.05
N THR A 13 40.78 -27.20 -7.88
CA THR A 13 41.91 -26.45 -7.29
C THR A 13 42.29 -27.04 -5.93
N ARG A 14 43.35 -27.87 -5.90
CA ARG A 14 44.21 -27.96 -4.72
C ARG A 14 45.64 -28.33 -5.10
N MET A 15 46.56 -27.51 -4.57
CA MET A 15 48.01 -27.68 -4.36
C MET A 15 48.98 -27.44 -5.52
N ARG A 16 49.85 -26.43 -5.32
CA ARG A 16 51.30 -26.63 -5.07
C ARG A 16 51.82 -25.60 -4.05
N ARG A 17 52.62 -26.09 -3.10
CA ARG A 17 53.37 -25.39 -2.05
C ARG A 17 54.81 -25.10 -2.51
N THR A 18 55.40 -24.01 -2.03
CA THR A 18 56.80 -23.79 -1.54
C THR A 18 56.85 -22.33 -1.03
N GLY A 19 57.46 -21.90 0.08
CA GLY A 19 58.40 -22.47 1.03
C GLY A 19 58.39 -21.71 2.39
N CYS A 20 59.39 -21.98 3.22
CA CYS A 20 59.37 -22.05 4.69
C CYS A 20 60.03 -20.84 5.41
N LEU A 21 59.92 -20.84 6.76
CA LEU A 21 60.67 -20.18 7.87
C LEU A 21 59.85 -19.12 8.64
N SER A 22 59.77 -19.07 9.98
CA SER A 22 60.29 -19.86 11.12
C SER A 22 59.67 -19.32 12.45
N ILE A 23 59.35 -20.23 13.39
CA ILE A 23 59.59 -20.24 14.88
C ILE A 23 59.35 -18.90 15.66
N SER A 24 58.53 -18.78 16.72
CA SER A 24 58.62 -19.46 18.04
C SER A 24 57.31 -19.40 18.86
N ARG A 25 57.05 -20.47 19.63
CA ARG A 25 56.15 -20.52 20.80
C ARG A 25 56.94 -20.22 22.08
N SER A 26 56.27 -19.68 23.10
CA SER A 26 56.53 -20.05 24.50
C SER A 26 55.27 -19.95 25.35
N SER A 27 55.07 -21.02 26.11
CA SER A 27 54.00 -21.39 27.04
C SER A 27 54.41 -21.18 28.49
N THR A 28 53.46 -20.97 29.41
CA THR A 28 53.46 -21.32 30.87
C THR A 28 52.13 -20.81 31.45
N SER A 29 51.13 -21.63 31.86
CA SER A 29 50.97 -22.54 33.03
C SER A 29 50.53 -21.88 34.35
N LEU A 30 49.27 -22.14 34.72
CA LEU A 30 48.70 -22.52 36.04
C LEU A 30 49.15 -21.82 37.35
N ALA A 31 48.18 -21.32 38.13
CA ALA A 31 47.86 -21.81 39.49
C ALA A 31 46.66 -21.05 40.14
N ASN A 32 45.89 -21.81 40.94
CA ASN A 32 44.72 -21.44 41.76
C ASN A 32 45.09 -20.56 42.99
N SER A 33 44.13 -19.76 43.51
CA SER A 33 43.51 -19.96 44.85
C SER A 33 42.63 -18.79 45.33
N GLN A 34 41.42 -19.16 45.80
CA GLN A 34 40.67 -18.70 46.98
C GLN A 34 40.11 -17.26 47.14
N ASN A 35 38.77 -17.23 47.29
CA ASN A 35 37.90 -16.50 48.24
C ASN A 35 38.40 -15.20 48.91
N ASP A 36 37.64 -14.12 48.81
CA ASP A 36 36.71 -13.67 49.88
C ASP A 36 35.95 -12.37 49.51
N THR A 37 34.90 -12.13 50.31
CA THR A 37 33.71 -11.27 50.26
C THR A 37 33.83 -9.73 50.37
N VAL A 38 32.85 -9.04 49.74
CA VAL A 38 32.05 -7.86 50.22
C VAL A 38 32.60 -6.40 50.09
N ASP A 39 32.00 -5.68 49.11
CA ASP A 39 31.31 -4.35 49.14
C ASP A 39 32.07 -3.04 49.52
N PRO A 40 31.49 -1.82 49.30
CA PRO A 40 31.61 -1.04 48.08
C PRO A 40 32.22 0.38 48.29
N ASN A 41 32.51 1.02 47.15
CA ASN A 41 32.70 2.47 46.97
C ASN A 41 34.04 3.07 47.45
N PRO A 42 34.72 3.82 46.57
CA PRO A 42 35.49 4.95 47.07
C PRO A 42 35.14 6.25 46.34
N ARG A 43 34.73 7.24 47.14
CA ARG A 43 34.84 8.66 46.81
C ARG A 43 36.33 8.98 46.61
N PHE A 44 36.70 9.52 45.46
CA PHE A 44 37.98 10.22 45.31
C PHE A 44 37.80 11.58 44.64
N PHE A 45 38.07 12.60 45.47
CA PHE A 45 38.78 13.84 45.23
C PHE A 45 38.61 14.56 43.88
N ALA A 46 38.10 15.79 44.01
CA ALA A 46 38.18 16.85 43.02
C ALA A 46 39.63 17.13 42.63
N ASP A 47 39.89 17.20 41.32
CA ASP A 47 41.02 17.95 40.81
C ASP A 47 40.58 18.81 39.62
N ASN A 48 40.95 20.07 39.71
CA ASN A 48 40.36 21.19 38.99
C ASN A 48 41.33 21.59 37.87
N GLN A 49 41.10 21.09 36.65
CA GLN A 49 41.91 21.44 35.48
C GLN A 49 41.01 21.93 34.35
N ASN A 50 41.07 23.25 34.14
CA ASN A 50 40.42 24.00 33.08
C ASN A 50 40.79 23.46 31.69
N HIS A 51 39.89 22.68 31.09
CA HIS A 51 39.82 22.56 29.64
C HIS A 51 38.60 23.33 29.13
N ARG A 52 38.89 24.37 28.33
CA ARG A 52 37.91 25.11 27.54
C ARG A 52 37.17 24.13 26.63
N PHE A 53 36.02 23.64 27.10
CA PHE A 53 35.06 22.99 26.24
C PHE A 53 34.49 24.05 25.30
N GLY A 54 34.75 23.87 24.00
CA GLY A 54 34.01 24.56 22.95
C GLY A 54 32.52 24.44 23.22
N SER A 55 31.80 25.53 22.96
CA SER A 55 30.35 25.63 23.07
C SER A 55 29.70 24.32 22.62
N LYS A 56 29.20 23.52 23.58
CA LYS A 56 28.24 22.47 23.27
C LYS A 56 27.11 23.18 22.54
N GLN A 57 27.03 22.92 21.24
CA GLN A 57 25.88 23.31 20.44
C GLN A 57 24.69 22.65 21.14
N ILE A 58 23.88 23.44 21.83
CA ILE A 58 22.61 22.99 22.38
C ILE A 58 21.84 22.56 21.14
N VAL A 59 21.81 21.24 20.88
CA VAL A 59 20.87 20.69 19.91
C VAL A 59 19.52 21.02 20.52
N SER A 60 18.83 22.00 19.94
CA SER A 60 17.47 22.32 20.33
C SER A 60 16.67 21.02 20.35
N GLU A 61 16.06 20.68 21.48
CA GLU A 61 15.16 19.53 21.66
C GLU A 61 13.85 19.74 20.86
N GLU A 62 13.96 20.08 19.58
CA GLU A 62 12.80 20.28 18.72
C GLU A 62 12.18 18.93 18.39
N PHE A 63 11.01 18.68 18.96
CA PHE A 63 10.18 17.53 18.65
C PHE A 63 9.31 17.85 17.42
N TYR A 64 9.18 16.91 16.48
CA TYR A 64 8.43 17.07 15.24
C TYR A 64 7.33 16.01 15.17
N GLY A 65 6.27 16.25 14.40
CA GLY A 65 5.12 15.34 14.33
C GLY A 65 5.35 14.04 13.55
N GLN A 66 6.52 13.91 12.91
CA GLN A 66 6.98 12.67 12.29
C GLN A 66 8.50 12.49 12.48
N PRO A 67 9.03 11.26 12.28
CA PRO A 67 10.47 11.05 12.27
C PRO A 67 11.18 11.89 11.21
N LEU A 68 12.29 12.50 11.60
CA LEU A 68 13.22 13.24 10.75
C LEU A 68 14.65 12.73 11.00
N PRO A 69 15.61 12.96 10.08
CA PRO A 69 16.99 12.46 10.25
C PRO A 69 17.66 12.88 11.56
N ILE A 70 17.38 14.09 12.05
CA ILE A 70 17.96 14.59 13.30
C ILE A 70 17.32 13.99 14.55
N THR A 71 16.03 13.62 14.49
CA THR A 71 15.30 13.05 15.63
C THR A 71 15.40 11.53 15.66
N HIS A 72 15.56 10.90 14.49
CA HIS A 72 15.57 9.45 14.31
C HIS A 72 16.71 9.00 13.37
N PRO A 73 17.99 9.26 13.71
CA PRO A 73 19.14 8.89 12.86
C PRO A 73 19.35 7.38 12.74
N HIS A 74 18.67 6.58 13.58
CA HIS A 74 18.66 5.12 13.49
C HIS A 74 17.64 4.58 12.48
N LEU A 75 16.71 5.43 12.00
CA LEU A 75 15.70 5.07 11.00
C LEU A 75 15.95 5.74 9.64
N LEU A 76 16.34 7.02 9.64
CA LEU A 76 16.50 7.83 8.43
C LEU A 76 17.96 8.24 8.22
N LYS A 77 18.40 8.21 6.96
CA LYS A 77 19.66 8.83 6.55
C LYS A 77 19.56 10.35 6.50
N PRO A 78 20.68 11.10 6.53
CA PRO A 78 20.67 12.57 6.54
C PRO A 78 19.90 13.24 5.39
N ASP A 79 19.82 12.60 4.24
CA ASP A 79 19.14 13.09 3.03
C ASP A 79 17.71 12.54 2.85
N GLU A 80 17.28 11.63 3.73
CA GLU A 80 15.95 11.01 3.69
C GLU A 80 14.90 11.90 4.36
N LEU A 81 13.75 12.06 3.70
CA LEU A 81 12.58 12.75 4.27
C LEU A 81 11.59 11.74 4.87
N THR A 82 11.51 10.56 4.27
CA THR A 82 10.86 9.36 4.80
C THR A 82 11.81 8.18 4.62
N VAL A 83 11.62 7.10 5.38
CA VAL A 83 12.53 5.94 5.34
C VAL A 83 12.68 5.45 3.90
N GLY A 84 13.91 5.52 3.37
CA GLY A 84 14.26 5.07 2.04
C GLY A 84 13.98 6.06 0.88
N ILE A 85 13.23 7.15 1.09
CA ILE A 85 12.95 8.17 0.07
C ILE A 85 13.59 9.52 0.46
N THR A 86 14.41 10.06 -0.44
CA THR A 86 15.15 11.32 -0.22
C THR A 86 14.29 12.55 -0.44
N SER A 87 14.66 13.67 0.20
CA SER A 87 14.07 14.98 -0.10
C SER A 87 14.19 15.35 -1.58
N ALA A 88 15.31 14.99 -2.22
CA ALA A 88 15.53 15.19 -3.65
C ALA A 88 14.59 14.36 -4.53
N GLU A 89 14.20 13.15 -4.11
CA GLU A 89 13.24 12.34 -4.84
C GLU A 89 11.84 12.97 -4.81
N TYR A 90 11.40 13.45 -3.65
CA TYR A 90 10.14 14.20 -3.54
C TYR A 90 10.14 15.47 -4.40
N GLU A 91 11.25 16.22 -4.42
CA GLU A 91 11.42 17.37 -5.30
C GLU A 91 11.31 16.98 -6.79
N SER A 92 11.93 15.87 -7.18
CA SER A 92 11.88 15.36 -8.55
C SER A 92 10.47 14.94 -8.96
N ARG A 93 9.68 14.35 -8.06
CA ARG A 93 8.26 14.00 -8.31
C ARG A 93 7.45 15.25 -8.64
N ARG A 94 7.55 16.29 -7.81
CA ARG A 94 6.86 17.58 -8.02
C ARG A 94 7.27 18.25 -9.33
N LYS A 95 8.58 18.29 -9.65
CA LYS A 95 9.07 18.85 -10.92
C LYS A 95 8.49 18.14 -12.13
N ARG A 96 8.59 16.80 -12.18
CA ARG A 96 8.02 16.02 -13.29
C ARG A 96 6.53 16.26 -13.45
N LEU A 97 5.80 16.43 -12.34
CA LEU A 97 4.35 16.67 -12.37
C LEU A 97 4.06 18.01 -13.03
N ILE A 98 4.70 19.07 -12.56
CA ILE A 98 4.52 20.44 -13.07
C ILE A 98 4.96 20.58 -14.52
N GLU A 99 6.05 19.92 -14.93
CA GLU A 99 6.54 19.89 -16.32
C GLU A 99 5.50 19.30 -17.30
N SER A 100 4.62 18.41 -16.81
CA SER A 100 3.56 17.78 -17.63
C SER A 100 2.29 18.62 -17.80
N MET A 101 2.25 19.81 -17.19
CA MET A 101 1.08 20.68 -17.09
C MET A 101 1.25 21.99 -17.88
N GLU A 102 0.13 22.64 -18.20
CA GLU A 102 0.11 23.95 -18.89
C GLU A 102 0.79 25.04 -18.04
N ASP A 103 1.31 26.09 -18.69
CA ASP A 103 1.88 27.24 -17.99
C ASP A 103 0.84 27.97 -17.13
N ASP A 104 1.31 28.60 -16.04
CA ASP A 104 0.47 29.23 -15.03
C ASP A 104 -0.58 28.27 -14.40
N SER A 105 -0.41 26.95 -14.51
CA SER A 105 -1.30 25.99 -13.84
C SER A 105 -1.03 25.90 -12.34
N ILE A 106 -2.05 25.45 -11.61
CA ILE A 106 -1.96 25.28 -10.15
C ILE A 106 -2.41 23.89 -9.78
N VAL A 107 -1.66 23.24 -8.90
CA VAL A 107 -2.01 21.95 -8.29
C VAL A 107 -2.42 22.20 -6.85
N ILE A 108 -3.56 21.66 -6.43
CA ILE A 108 -4.01 21.69 -5.03
C ILE A 108 -4.21 20.25 -4.58
N VAL A 109 -3.44 19.82 -3.57
CA VAL A 109 -3.58 18.49 -2.98
C VAL A 109 -3.84 18.63 -1.50
N ALA A 110 -5.00 18.14 -1.06
CA ALA A 110 -5.37 18.08 0.33
C ALA A 110 -4.87 16.76 0.95
N GLY A 111 -4.30 16.85 2.14
CA GLY A 111 -3.99 15.71 2.99
C GLY A 111 -5.22 15.23 3.76
N ASN A 112 -5.14 14.00 4.26
CA ASN A 112 -6.19 13.39 5.04
C ASN A 112 -6.36 14.06 6.40
N ARG A 113 -7.55 13.88 6.95
CA ARG A 113 -7.90 14.28 8.32
C ARG A 113 -7.87 13.10 9.27
N LEU A 114 -7.85 13.39 10.58
CA LEU A 114 -8.11 12.36 11.59
C LEU A 114 -9.53 11.82 11.43
N LYS A 115 -9.66 10.49 11.38
CA LYS A 115 -10.95 9.80 11.39
C LYS A 115 -11.20 9.25 12.79
N TRP A 116 -12.44 9.40 13.26
CA TRP A 116 -12.83 9.03 14.62
C TRP A 116 -13.44 7.63 14.63
N MET A 117 -12.94 6.78 15.54
CA MET A 117 -13.50 5.44 15.80
C MET A 117 -14.72 5.53 16.71
N SER A 118 -14.60 6.31 17.79
CA SER A 118 -15.68 6.57 18.74
C SER A 118 -15.37 7.84 19.51
N HIS A 119 -16.32 8.77 19.61
CA HIS A 119 -16.16 10.06 20.32
C HIS A 119 -14.76 10.69 20.10
N HIS A 120 -13.92 10.72 21.14
CA HIS A 120 -12.57 11.31 21.15
C HIS A 120 -11.43 10.30 20.92
N VAL A 121 -11.75 9.10 20.41
CA VAL A 121 -10.79 8.06 20.06
C VAL A 121 -10.69 8.00 18.54
N PHE A 122 -9.49 8.24 18.00
CA PHE A 122 -9.23 8.26 16.57
C PHE A 122 -8.63 6.93 16.08
N PHE A 123 -8.86 6.64 14.79
CA PHE A 123 -8.13 5.58 14.09
C PHE A 123 -6.67 5.98 13.89
N PRO A 124 -5.74 5.01 13.77
CA PRO A 124 -4.37 5.30 13.37
C PRO A 124 -4.35 6.12 12.06
N PHE A 125 -3.67 7.26 12.09
CA PHE A 125 -3.63 8.15 10.93
C PHE A 125 -2.96 7.48 9.72
N ARG A 126 -3.57 7.66 8.55
CA ARG A 126 -3.02 7.30 7.24
C ARG A 126 -3.24 8.48 6.31
N GLN A 127 -2.14 8.99 5.76
CA GLN A 127 -2.15 10.13 4.86
C GLN A 127 -2.80 9.78 3.51
N SER A 128 -3.29 10.79 2.78
CA SER A 128 -3.67 10.66 1.37
C SER A 128 -2.45 10.19 0.56
N SER A 129 -2.63 9.14 -0.25
CA SER A 129 -1.53 8.53 -1.01
C SER A 129 -0.87 9.53 -1.98
N ASP A 130 -1.65 10.42 -2.60
CA ASP A 130 -1.15 11.42 -3.55
C ASP A 130 -0.43 12.58 -2.84
N PHE A 131 -1.01 13.03 -1.71
CA PHE A 131 -0.36 14.03 -0.85
C PHE A 131 0.97 13.49 -0.30
N PHE A 132 0.97 12.25 0.20
CA PHE A 132 2.17 11.57 0.67
C PHE A 132 3.19 11.40 -0.45
N TYR A 133 2.79 10.99 -1.65
CA TYR A 133 3.69 10.79 -2.78
C TYR A 133 4.45 12.07 -3.16
N LEU A 134 3.78 13.23 -3.10
CA LEU A 134 4.37 14.52 -3.47
C LEU A 134 5.14 15.22 -2.35
N THR A 135 4.85 14.91 -1.08
CA THR A 135 5.39 15.67 0.06
C THR A 135 6.19 14.84 1.07
N GLY A 136 5.85 13.57 1.27
CA GLY A 136 6.36 12.78 2.39
C GLY A 136 5.86 13.23 3.77
N PHE A 137 4.90 14.17 3.82
CA PHE A 137 4.38 14.76 5.06
C PHE A 137 3.24 13.91 5.63
N LEU A 138 3.36 13.54 6.90
CA LEU A 138 2.57 12.49 7.57
C LEU A 138 1.70 13.02 8.71
N GLU A 139 1.43 14.33 8.76
CA GLU A 139 0.51 14.91 9.73
C GLU A 139 -0.85 15.24 9.08
N PRO A 140 -1.94 15.17 9.86
CA PRO A 140 -3.29 15.47 9.38
C PRO A 140 -3.50 16.98 9.16
N ASP A 141 -4.65 17.31 8.57
CA ASP A 141 -5.14 18.67 8.41
C ASP A 141 -4.11 19.57 7.69
N SER A 142 -3.69 19.12 6.51
CA SER A 142 -2.63 19.76 5.75
C SER A 142 -2.96 19.84 4.26
N CYS A 143 -2.40 20.82 3.56
CA CYS A 143 -2.59 21.00 2.13
C CYS A 143 -1.30 21.51 1.47
N VAL A 144 -1.05 21.07 0.24
CA VAL A 144 0.03 21.60 -0.59
C VAL A 144 -0.57 22.24 -1.84
N VAL A 145 -0.07 23.43 -2.16
CA VAL A 145 -0.38 24.15 -3.39
C VAL A 145 0.91 24.35 -4.17
N LEU A 146 0.92 23.90 -5.41
CA LEU A 146 2.04 24.09 -6.34
C LEU A 146 1.59 25.06 -7.42
N GLU A 147 2.19 26.24 -7.49
CA GLU A 147 1.93 27.23 -8.53
C GLU A 147 3.06 27.16 -9.56
N LYS A 148 2.75 26.74 -10.79
CA LYS A 148 3.75 26.70 -11.87
C LYS A 148 4.19 28.12 -12.21
N ASP A 149 5.50 28.33 -12.25
CA ASP A 149 6.08 29.63 -12.55
C ASP A 149 7.30 29.50 -13.48
N SER A 150 7.91 30.63 -13.81
CA SER A 150 9.10 30.70 -14.68
C SER A 150 10.42 30.66 -13.90
N SER A 151 10.38 30.32 -12.61
CA SER A 151 11.60 30.19 -11.79
C SER A 151 12.46 29.02 -12.27
N GLN A 152 13.72 28.98 -11.83
CA GLN A 152 14.59 27.82 -12.10
C GLN A 152 14.04 26.51 -11.49
N ARG A 153 13.26 26.61 -10.40
CA ARG A 153 12.58 25.45 -9.81
C ARG A 153 11.40 24.99 -10.66
N GLY A 154 10.78 25.92 -11.40
CA GLY A 154 9.63 25.73 -12.28
C GLY A 154 8.27 25.83 -11.57
N TYR A 155 8.27 25.98 -10.25
CA TYR A 155 7.08 26.19 -9.44
C TYR A 155 7.43 26.76 -8.07
N LYS A 156 6.43 27.36 -7.45
CA LYS A 156 6.40 27.74 -6.04
C LYS A 156 5.58 26.74 -5.24
N MET A 157 6.12 26.25 -4.13
CA MET A 157 5.48 25.32 -3.20
C MET A 157 4.99 26.05 -1.95
N MET A 158 3.67 26.09 -1.76
CA MET A 158 3.04 26.57 -0.55
C MET A 158 2.49 25.39 0.26
N MET A 159 2.85 25.30 1.54
CA MET A 159 2.27 24.30 2.46
C MET A 159 1.39 24.95 3.52
N PHE A 160 0.26 24.33 3.80
CA PHE A 160 -0.66 24.70 4.86
C PHE A 160 -0.68 23.58 5.87
N VAL A 161 -0.30 23.87 7.12
CA VAL A 161 -0.18 22.86 8.19
C VAL A 161 -0.68 23.43 9.51
N ARG A 162 -0.92 22.57 10.50
CA ARG A 162 -1.18 23.02 11.87
C ARG A 162 0.13 23.57 12.44
N ASP A 163 0.14 24.83 12.90
CA ASP A 163 1.33 25.38 13.54
C ASP A 163 1.58 24.75 14.93
N LYS A 164 2.78 25.01 15.46
CA LYS A 164 3.17 24.66 16.83
C LYS A 164 2.18 25.27 17.83
N ASP A 165 1.59 24.42 18.67
CA ASP A 165 0.69 24.82 19.74
C ASP A 165 0.98 23.92 20.94
N TYR A 166 1.61 24.47 21.96
CA TYR A 166 2.02 23.72 23.15
C TYR A 166 0.86 22.96 23.80
N ASN A 167 -0.32 23.58 23.90
CA ASN A 167 -1.46 22.94 24.55
C ASN A 167 -1.97 21.80 23.71
N GLN A 168 -2.11 21.97 22.39
CA GLN A 168 -2.57 20.89 21.52
C GLN A 168 -1.52 19.78 21.37
N GLU A 169 -0.23 20.11 21.31
CA GLU A 169 0.85 19.12 21.22
C GLU A 169 0.96 18.24 22.46
N MET A 170 0.57 18.76 23.63
CA MET A 170 0.45 17.96 24.86
C MET A 170 -0.61 16.85 24.72
N TRP A 171 -1.67 17.07 23.94
CA TRP A 171 -2.76 16.10 23.75
C TRP A 171 -2.59 15.22 22.51
N ASP A 172 -2.19 15.83 21.40
CA ASP A 172 -2.18 15.20 20.07
C ASP A 172 -0.80 14.67 19.67
N GLY A 173 0.24 15.02 20.42
CA GLY A 173 1.64 14.84 20.03
C GLY A 173 2.20 16.03 19.24
N ALA A 174 3.51 16.04 19.03
CA ALA A 174 4.17 17.16 18.37
C ALA A 174 3.66 17.43 16.96
N ARG A 175 3.85 18.69 16.54
CA ARG A 175 3.60 19.15 15.18
C ARG A 175 4.90 19.57 14.53
N THR A 176 5.05 19.38 13.22
CA THR A 176 6.22 19.93 12.51
C THR A 176 6.18 21.46 12.48
N GLY A 177 4.99 22.03 12.37
CA GLY A 177 4.76 23.48 12.34
C GLY A 177 5.31 24.17 11.09
N ILE A 178 5.04 25.47 10.99
CA ILE A 178 5.34 26.28 9.79
C ILE A 178 6.84 26.29 9.47
N ASN A 179 7.68 26.57 10.48
CA ASN A 179 9.13 26.60 10.31
C ASN A 179 9.70 25.23 9.93
N GLY A 180 9.13 24.15 10.47
CA GLY A 180 9.58 22.79 10.19
C GLY A 180 9.34 22.39 8.73
N VAL A 181 8.18 22.74 8.15
CA VAL A 181 7.89 22.40 6.75
C VAL A 181 8.74 23.19 5.76
N ILE A 182 9.06 24.45 6.05
CA ILE A 182 10.02 25.23 5.25
C ILE A 182 11.40 24.57 5.33
N ARG A 183 11.85 24.24 6.53
CA ARG A 183 13.20 23.70 6.78
C ARG A 183 13.42 22.31 6.18
N TRP A 184 12.45 21.40 6.33
CA TRP A 184 12.64 19.98 6.04
C TRP A 184 11.95 19.51 4.75
N PHE A 185 10.80 20.09 4.41
CA PHE A 185 9.96 19.64 3.29
C PHE A 185 10.16 20.48 2.03
N GLY A 186 10.94 21.56 2.10
CA GLY A 186 11.30 22.40 0.97
C GLY A 186 10.14 23.28 0.49
N ALA A 187 9.21 23.63 1.39
CA ALA A 187 8.19 24.63 1.11
C ALA A 187 8.84 26.02 0.94
N ASP A 188 8.48 26.74 -0.12
CA ASP A 188 8.93 28.13 -0.31
C ASP A 188 8.19 29.07 0.66
N GLU A 189 6.91 28.78 0.91
CA GLU A 189 6.09 29.45 1.91
C GLU A 189 5.26 28.42 2.67
N ALA A 190 5.01 28.72 3.95
CA ALA A 190 4.10 27.93 4.75
C ALA A 190 3.19 28.80 5.62
N PHE A 191 1.98 28.34 5.85
CA PHE A 191 0.93 29.05 6.58
C PHE A 191 0.19 28.09 7.53
N ASP A 192 -0.47 28.64 8.53
CA ASP A 192 -1.39 27.84 9.34
C ASP A 192 -2.56 27.35 8.47
N ILE A 193 -3.01 26.12 8.69
CA ILE A 193 -4.12 25.52 7.93
C ILE A 193 -5.40 26.36 8.00
N CYS A 194 -5.61 27.12 9.08
CA CYS A 194 -6.75 28.04 9.22
C CYS A 194 -6.73 29.20 8.21
N GLU A 195 -5.57 29.51 7.62
CA GLU A 195 -5.43 30.54 6.58
C GLU A 195 -5.72 30.01 5.16
N LEU A 196 -5.93 28.70 4.97
CA LEU A 196 -6.06 28.07 3.66
C LEU A 196 -7.07 28.79 2.76
N ALA A 197 -8.27 29.05 3.26
CA ALA A 197 -9.32 29.70 2.47
C ALA A 197 -8.98 31.15 2.08
N ILE A 198 -8.37 31.91 2.99
CA ILE A 198 -7.98 33.30 2.76
C ILE A 198 -6.89 33.38 1.69
N ARG A 199 -5.97 32.42 1.67
CA ARG A 199 -4.86 32.35 0.70
C ARG A 199 -5.28 31.73 -0.64
N LEU A 200 -6.17 30.74 -0.64
CA LEU A 200 -6.70 30.14 -1.87
C LEU A 200 -7.63 31.08 -2.64
N LYS A 201 -8.41 31.93 -1.96
CA LYS A 201 -9.34 32.86 -2.61
C LYS A 201 -8.67 33.71 -3.72
N PRO A 202 -7.60 34.48 -3.46
CA PRO A 202 -6.96 35.27 -4.52
C PRO A 202 -6.36 34.39 -5.62
N ILE A 203 -5.81 33.23 -5.26
CA ILE A 203 -5.26 32.26 -6.23
C ILE A 203 -6.35 31.81 -7.22
N LEU A 204 -7.48 31.29 -6.72
CA LEU A 204 -8.58 30.82 -7.56
C LEU A 204 -9.24 31.95 -8.37
N THR A 205 -9.31 33.16 -7.81
CA THR A 205 -9.85 34.34 -8.51
C THR A 205 -8.95 34.74 -9.68
N ASN A 206 -7.63 34.77 -9.46
CA ASN A 206 -6.65 35.07 -10.49
C ASN A 206 -6.67 34.00 -11.60
N GLN A 207 -6.76 32.72 -11.23
CA GLN A 207 -6.83 31.63 -12.21
C GLN A 207 -8.09 31.67 -13.07
N SER A 208 -9.22 32.02 -12.49
CA SER A 208 -10.45 32.24 -13.26
C SER A 208 -10.26 33.30 -14.35
N SER A 209 -9.42 34.31 -14.08
CA SER A 209 -9.09 35.37 -15.03
C SER A 209 -8.06 34.93 -16.08
N ARG A 210 -7.05 34.15 -15.69
CA ARG A 210 -5.99 33.63 -16.58
C ARG A 210 -6.46 32.50 -17.50
N ARG A 211 -7.52 31.78 -17.12
CA ARG A 211 -8.04 30.58 -17.81
C ARG A 211 -7.08 29.37 -17.83
N SER A 212 -5.99 29.43 -17.07
CA SER A 212 -5.12 28.28 -16.81
C SER A 212 -5.82 27.25 -15.92
N PRO A 213 -5.54 25.95 -16.10
CA PRO A 213 -6.20 24.90 -15.33
C PRO A 213 -5.76 24.91 -13.87
N VAL A 214 -6.71 24.60 -12.99
CA VAL A 214 -6.44 24.18 -11.62
C VAL A 214 -6.63 22.67 -11.55
N TYR A 215 -5.56 21.96 -11.21
CA TYR A 215 -5.53 20.52 -11.00
C TYR A 215 -5.91 20.20 -9.56
N LEU A 216 -7.05 19.55 -9.39
CA LEU A 216 -7.65 19.20 -8.10
C LEU A 216 -8.62 18.04 -8.31
N ASP A 217 -8.56 17.03 -7.43
CA ASP A 217 -9.57 15.96 -7.40
C ASP A 217 -10.63 16.27 -6.33
N LEU A 218 -11.90 16.23 -6.72
CA LEU A 218 -13.04 16.45 -5.82
C LEU A 218 -13.59 15.11 -5.31
N PRO A 219 -14.33 15.08 -4.18
CA PRO A 219 -14.88 13.85 -3.59
C PRO A 219 -15.59 12.87 -4.54
N ASP A 220 -16.34 13.36 -5.52
CA ASP A 220 -17.03 12.52 -6.51
C ASP A 220 -16.05 11.89 -7.53
N ASP A 221 -14.86 12.47 -7.72
CA ASP A 221 -13.77 11.91 -8.50
C ASP A 221 -13.01 10.80 -7.73
N ILE A 222 -13.31 10.67 -6.43
CA ILE A 222 -12.66 9.73 -5.50
C ILE A 222 -13.39 8.37 -5.46
N GLU A 223 -14.68 8.30 -5.82
CA GLU A 223 -15.48 7.08 -5.68
C GLU A 223 -15.52 6.15 -6.92
N HIS A 224 -14.94 4.96 -6.72
CA HIS A 224 -15.31 3.66 -7.30
C HIS A 224 -15.55 3.53 -8.83
N TYR A 225 -14.49 3.18 -9.56
CA TYR A 225 -14.51 2.80 -10.99
C TYR A 225 -15.39 1.57 -11.34
N ARG A 226 -16.04 0.89 -10.38
CA ARG A 226 -16.84 -0.33 -10.60
C ARG A 226 -18.23 -0.35 -9.96
N LEU A 227 -18.65 0.71 -9.28
CA LEU A 227 -20.06 0.86 -8.92
C LEU A 227 -20.73 1.77 -9.95
N PRO A 228 -22.00 1.54 -10.33
CA PRO A 228 -22.70 2.48 -11.19
C PRO A 228 -22.64 3.87 -10.55
N THR A 229 -22.17 4.88 -11.30
CA THR A 229 -22.16 6.28 -10.87
C THR A 229 -23.52 6.60 -10.27
N TRP A 230 -23.57 6.90 -8.98
CA TRP A 230 -24.78 7.46 -8.39
C TRP A 230 -25.10 8.73 -9.16
N LYS A 231 -26.24 8.75 -9.85
CA LYS A 231 -26.66 9.92 -10.61
C LYS A 231 -27.28 10.92 -9.62
N PRO A 232 -26.74 12.15 -9.52
CA PRO A 232 -27.44 13.18 -8.75
C PRO A 232 -28.82 13.40 -9.38
N SER A 233 -29.85 13.46 -8.53
CA SER A 233 -31.18 13.89 -8.94
C SER A 233 -31.09 15.31 -9.49
N ARG A 234 -31.80 15.59 -10.59
CA ARG A 234 -31.91 16.95 -11.14
C ARG A 234 -32.49 17.87 -10.06
N GLY A 235 -31.65 18.69 -9.42
CA GLY A 235 -32.09 19.73 -8.47
C GLY A 235 -31.31 19.85 -7.16
N SER A 236 -30.32 19.02 -6.85
CA SER A 236 -29.50 19.19 -5.64
C SER A 236 -28.39 20.23 -5.85
N ASN A 237 -28.40 21.32 -5.08
CA ASN A 237 -27.24 22.22 -4.99
C ASN A 237 -26.10 21.51 -4.26
N LEU A 238 -24.83 21.82 -4.59
CA LEU A 238 -23.65 21.29 -3.88
C LEU A 238 -23.74 21.48 -2.35
N PHE A 239 -24.46 22.52 -1.89
CA PHE A 239 -24.76 22.75 -0.48
C PHE A 239 -25.51 21.60 0.22
N ASP A 240 -26.42 20.92 -0.47
CA ASP A 240 -27.17 19.77 0.08
C ASP A 240 -26.32 18.49 0.11
N PHE A 241 -25.29 18.42 -0.74
CA PHE A 241 -24.29 17.36 -0.71
C PHE A 241 -23.35 17.52 0.49
N PHE A 242 -22.89 18.74 0.79
CA PHE A 242 -22.02 19.03 1.95
C PHE A 242 -22.69 18.81 3.32
N ASN A 243 -24.02 18.73 3.37
CA ASN A 243 -24.75 18.48 4.60
C ASN A 243 -25.02 16.98 4.84
N LYS A 244 -24.70 16.09 3.89
CA LYS A 244 -24.75 14.65 4.11
C LYS A 244 -23.50 14.22 4.89
N LYS A 245 -23.72 13.79 6.13
CA LYS A 245 -22.70 13.26 7.06
C LYS A 245 -22.00 11.96 6.60
N ASP A 246 -22.12 11.56 5.34
CA ASP A 246 -21.79 10.20 4.88
C ASP A 246 -20.74 10.11 3.76
N SER A 247 -20.06 11.19 3.36
CA SER A 247 -18.93 11.06 2.43
C SER A 247 -17.64 10.76 3.19
N GLN A 248 -17.14 9.54 3.05
CA GLN A 248 -15.79 9.18 3.53
C GLN A 248 -14.69 9.90 2.74
N SER A 249 -15.03 10.47 1.58
CA SER A 249 -14.20 11.29 0.70
C SER A 249 -14.33 12.78 1.05
N ALA A 250 -13.46 13.28 1.91
CA ALA A 250 -13.49 14.68 2.29
C ALA A 250 -12.10 15.19 2.62
N ASP A 251 -11.48 15.87 1.66
CA ASP A 251 -10.16 16.43 1.88
C ASP A 251 -10.20 17.95 1.70
N LEU A 252 -10.33 18.52 0.50
CA LEU A 252 -10.24 19.99 0.37
C LEU A 252 -11.42 20.75 0.99
N ILE A 253 -12.66 20.28 0.79
CA ILE A 253 -13.86 21.03 1.20
C ILE A 253 -14.03 21.01 2.72
N GLU A 254 -13.75 19.87 3.35
CA GLU A 254 -13.70 19.78 4.81
C GLU A 254 -12.57 20.62 5.41
N LEU A 255 -11.40 20.69 4.77
CA LEU A 255 -10.33 21.59 5.20
C LEU A 255 -10.72 23.07 5.07
N LEU A 256 -11.37 23.44 3.96
CA LEU A 256 -11.86 24.80 3.74
C LEU A 256 -12.92 25.19 4.77
N THR A 257 -13.81 24.27 5.13
CA THR A 257 -14.88 24.51 6.11
C THR A 257 -14.43 24.31 7.57
N PHE A 258 -13.15 24.04 7.80
CA PHE A 258 -12.63 23.79 9.13
C PHE A 258 -12.82 25.01 10.05
N LYS A 259 -13.67 24.84 11.06
CA LYS A 259 -13.90 25.86 12.09
C LYS A 259 -12.78 25.77 13.12
N SER A 260 -11.81 26.68 13.03
CA SER A 260 -11.05 27.08 14.21
C SER A 260 -12.00 27.73 15.22
N LEU A 261 -11.76 27.52 16.52
CA LEU A 261 -12.47 28.19 17.62
C LEU A 261 -12.39 29.74 17.55
N SER A 262 -11.61 30.29 16.61
CA SER A 262 -11.39 31.72 16.40
C SER A 262 -11.84 32.25 15.03
N THR A 263 -12.78 31.60 14.32
CA THR A 263 -13.21 32.05 12.99
C THR A 263 -13.73 33.50 13.00
N THR A 264 -12.94 34.41 12.42
CA THR A 264 -13.36 35.78 12.14
C THR A 264 -14.31 35.83 10.94
N HIS A 265 -15.17 36.85 10.86
CA HIS A 265 -16.07 37.06 9.72
C HIS A 265 -15.35 37.07 8.35
N HIS A 266 -14.09 37.52 8.32
CA HIS A 266 -13.28 37.56 7.10
C HIS A 266 -12.93 36.15 6.57
N ASN A 267 -12.67 35.18 7.46
CA ASN A 267 -12.37 33.82 7.06
C ASN A 267 -13.61 33.15 6.44
N GLN A 268 -14.78 33.31 7.07
CA GLN A 268 -16.05 32.80 6.55
C GLN A 268 -16.36 33.29 5.12
N SER A 269 -16.15 34.58 4.85
CA SER A 269 -16.30 35.14 3.51
C SER A 269 -15.33 34.54 2.49
N ALA A 270 -14.11 34.21 2.91
CA ALA A 270 -13.12 33.58 2.03
C ALA A 270 -13.50 32.14 1.69
N ILE A 271 -13.99 31.38 2.67
CA ILE A 271 -14.49 30.01 2.48
C ILE A 271 -15.63 30.00 1.47
N GLU A 272 -16.66 30.82 1.69
CA GLU A 272 -17.81 30.92 0.79
C GLU A 272 -17.38 31.31 -0.63
N SER A 273 -16.42 32.23 -0.77
CA SER A 273 -15.86 32.60 -2.06
C SER A 273 -15.16 31.45 -2.77
N CYS A 274 -14.34 30.66 -2.06
CA CYS A 274 -13.65 29.51 -2.65
C CYS A 274 -14.66 28.45 -3.10
N LEU A 275 -15.63 28.11 -2.24
CA LEU A 275 -16.67 27.13 -2.57
C LEU A 275 -17.54 27.58 -3.75
N ASN A 276 -17.87 28.88 -3.82
CA ASN A 276 -18.62 29.44 -4.95
C ASN A 276 -17.82 29.38 -6.27
N LEU A 277 -16.50 29.61 -6.23
CA LEU A 277 -15.65 29.48 -7.42
C LEU A 277 -15.53 28.02 -7.88
N LEU A 278 -15.31 27.10 -6.94
CA LEU A 278 -15.19 25.66 -7.24
C LEU A 278 -16.51 25.07 -7.75
N SER A 279 -17.66 25.45 -7.16
CA SER A 279 -18.98 24.97 -7.60
C SER A 279 -19.41 25.47 -8.98
N ARG A 280 -18.88 26.62 -9.43
CA ARG A 280 -19.12 27.18 -10.76
C ARG A 280 -18.06 26.77 -11.78
N ALA A 281 -17.07 25.97 -11.39
CA ALA A 281 -16.01 25.58 -12.30
C ALA A 281 -16.54 24.66 -13.42
N LYS A 282 -15.91 24.75 -14.60
CA LYS A 282 -16.15 23.80 -15.69
C LYS A 282 -15.11 22.69 -15.59
N THR A 283 -15.59 21.46 -15.47
CA THR A 283 -14.75 20.28 -15.67
C THR A 283 -14.35 20.20 -17.15
N GLY A 284 -13.08 19.89 -17.43
CA GLY A 284 -12.58 19.71 -18.79
C GLY A 284 -13.38 18.66 -19.59
N PRO A 285 -13.26 18.62 -20.93
CA PRO A 285 -14.00 17.66 -21.75
C PRO A 285 -13.68 16.22 -21.34
N SER A 286 -14.64 15.54 -20.71
CA SER A 286 -14.54 14.11 -20.45
C SER A 286 -14.49 13.38 -21.79
N ARG A 287 -13.44 12.58 -22.03
CA ARG A 287 -13.30 11.71 -23.21
C ARG A 287 -14.25 10.51 -23.15
N GLN A 288 -15.53 10.72 -22.90
CA GLN A 288 -16.57 9.71 -23.14
C GLN A 288 -17.33 10.08 -24.42
N PRO A 289 -17.47 9.16 -25.39
CA PRO A 289 -18.22 9.44 -26.60
C PRO A 289 -19.72 9.58 -26.24
N ARG A 290 -20.23 10.82 -26.30
CA ARG A 290 -21.68 11.07 -26.25
C ARG A 290 -22.23 11.00 -27.67
N PHE A 291 -23.13 10.07 -27.91
CA PHE A 291 -24.03 10.09 -29.05
C PHE A 291 -25.06 11.20 -28.81
N ASP A 292 -24.94 12.32 -29.52
CA ASP A 292 -25.88 13.44 -29.43
C ASP A 292 -26.96 13.31 -30.52
N PHE A 293 -28.19 12.99 -30.13
CA PHE A 293 -29.37 13.17 -30.97
C PHE A 293 -29.80 14.64 -30.90
N GLY A 294 -29.98 15.25 -32.07
CA GLY A 294 -30.10 16.69 -32.24
C GLY A 294 -31.19 17.37 -31.41
N SER A 295 -30.85 18.54 -30.85
CA SER A 295 -31.83 19.60 -30.59
C SER A 295 -31.17 20.98 -30.64
N SER A 296 -31.98 21.95 -31.06
CA SER A 296 -31.62 23.26 -31.59
C SER A 296 -30.85 24.16 -30.60
N ARG A 297 -29.75 24.75 -31.10
CA ARG A 297 -28.92 25.75 -30.40
C ARG A 297 -29.70 27.04 -30.13
N LYS A 298 -30.10 27.27 -28.87
CA LYS A 298 -30.34 28.62 -28.36
C LYS A 298 -29.00 29.24 -27.95
N ARG A 299 -28.67 30.40 -28.51
CA ARG A 299 -27.53 31.23 -28.11
C ARG A 299 -27.69 31.64 -26.64
N GLN A 300 -26.78 31.19 -25.78
CA GLN A 300 -26.63 31.68 -24.41
C GLN A 300 -25.76 32.96 -24.38
N PRO A 301 -25.93 33.84 -23.37
CA PRO A 301 -25.23 35.13 -23.30
C PRO A 301 -23.73 34.95 -22.99
N SER A 302 -22.97 35.97 -23.34
CA SER A 302 -21.52 36.08 -23.34
C SER A 302 -20.83 36.04 -21.96
N SER A 303 -19.73 35.28 -21.91
CA SER A 303 -18.48 35.49 -21.12
C SER A 303 -18.56 35.67 -19.60
N GLU A 304 -18.99 34.66 -18.85
CA GLU A 304 -18.52 34.50 -17.47
C GLU A 304 -17.16 33.77 -17.49
N ASN A 305 -16.15 34.34 -16.83
CA ASN A 305 -14.83 33.73 -16.63
C ASN A 305 -14.96 32.57 -15.63
N HIS A 306 -15.13 31.35 -16.16
CA HIS A 306 -15.25 30.15 -15.34
C HIS A 306 -13.86 29.58 -15.04
N LEU A 307 -13.64 29.13 -13.80
CA LEU A 307 -12.48 28.34 -13.44
C LEU A 307 -12.47 27.02 -14.24
N ARG A 308 -11.33 26.66 -14.83
CA ARG A 308 -11.12 25.36 -15.49
C ARG A 308 -10.54 24.40 -14.47
N LEU A 309 -11.30 23.36 -14.11
CA LEU A 309 -10.83 22.29 -13.24
C LEU A 309 -10.47 21.05 -14.06
N GLU A 310 -9.34 20.45 -13.71
CA GLU A 310 -8.87 19.18 -14.26
C GLU A 310 -8.52 18.21 -13.13
N SER A 311 -8.78 16.92 -13.35
CA SER A 311 -8.39 15.88 -12.40
C SER A 311 -6.87 15.74 -12.37
N LEU A 312 -6.31 15.75 -11.15
CA LEU A 312 -4.88 15.56 -10.91
C LEU A 312 -4.49 14.09 -11.09
N ARG A 313 -5.33 13.15 -10.66
CA ARG A 313 -5.10 11.68 -10.79
C ARG A 313 -4.61 11.27 -12.16
N SER A 314 -5.23 11.75 -13.23
CA SER A 314 -4.83 11.37 -14.60
C SER A 314 -3.36 11.70 -14.95
N LYS A 315 -2.80 12.73 -14.33
CA LYS A 315 -1.39 13.13 -14.50
C LYS A 315 -0.48 12.41 -13.52
N LEU A 316 -0.93 12.27 -12.28
CA LEU A 316 -0.14 11.68 -11.22
C LEU A 316 -0.03 10.16 -11.35
N ASP A 317 -1.09 9.48 -11.81
CA ASP A 317 -1.14 8.04 -12.03
C ASP A 317 -0.13 7.60 -13.10
N GLU A 318 0.11 8.41 -14.14
CA GLU A 318 1.17 8.12 -15.12
C GLU A 318 2.56 8.09 -14.47
N GLN A 319 2.79 8.91 -13.44
CA GLN A 319 4.05 8.90 -12.69
C GLN A 319 4.10 7.76 -11.68
N LYS A 320 3.04 7.60 -10.88
CA LYS A 320 2.94 6.55 -9.85
C LYS A 320 2.95 5.16 -10.45
N MET A 321 2.53 5.00 -11.71
CA MET A 321 2.65 3.74 -12.43
C MET A 321 4.12 3.28 -12.49
N ILE A 322 5.08 4.21 -12.63
CA ILE A 322 6.51 3.93 -12.80
C ILE A 322 7.27 4.14 -11.49
N LYS A 323 7.66 3.05 -10.83
CA LYS A 323 8.30 3.08 -9.52
C LYS A 323 9.79 3.40 -9.64
N SER A 324 10.26 4.32 -8.80
CA SER A 324 11.68 4.58 -8.63
C SER A 324 12.40 3.37 -8.01
N PRO A 325 13.74 3.27 -8.12
CA PRO A 325 14.51 2.24 -7.42
C PRO A 325 14.29 2.24 -5.91
N ALA A 326 13.95 3.38 -5.31
CA ALA A 326 13.68 3.48 -3.88
C ALA A 326 12.30 2.91 -3.52
N GLU A 327 11.29 3.21 -4.33
CA GLU A 327 9.93 2.66 -4.19
C GLU A 327 9.92 1.13 -4.36
N LEU A 328 10.67 0.62 -5.35
CA LEU A 328 10.82 -0.82 -5.57
C LEU A 328 11.45 -1.53 -4.37
N ARG A 329 12.41 -0.89 -3.67
CA ARG A 329 12.98 -1.45 -2.43
C ARG A 329 11.93 -1.52 -1.32
N LEU A 330 11.12 -0.48 -1.15
CA LEU A 330 10.07 -0.44 -0.12
C LEU A 330 8.98 -1.48 -0.39
N LEU A 331 8.51 -1.60 -1.63
CA LEU A 331 7.58 -2.66 -2.04
C LEU A 331 8.16 -4.05 -1.83
N ARG A 332 9.46 -4.24 -2.13
CA ARG A 332 10.12 -5.52 -1.87
C ARG A 332 10.18 -5.86 -0.38
N ILE A 333 10.50 -4.87 0.47
CA ILE A 333 10.51 -5.07 1.93
C ILE A 333 9.10 -5.40 2.43
N ALA A 334 8.07 -4.68 1.98
CA ALA A 334 6.68 -4.95 2.33
C ALA A 334 6.28 -6.39 1.97
N ALA A 335 6.64 -6.86 0.77
CA ALA A 335 6.38 -8.22 0.32
C ALA A 335 7.18 -9.27 1.12
N ASP A 336 8.43 -8.99 1.45
CA ASP A 336 9.27 -9.90 2.25
C ASP A 336 8.81 -10.02 3.71
N ILE A 337 8.30 -8.93 4.30
CA ILE A 337 7.65 -8.94 5.62
C ILE A 337 6.34 -9.73 5.54
N SER A 338 5.50 -9.47 4.55
CA SER A 338 4.23 -10.20 4.33
C SER A 338 4.46 -11.70 4.18
N ALA A 339 5.55 -12.10 3.50
CA ALA A 339 5.95 -13.50 3.38
C ALA A 339 6.23 -14.18 4.73
N LYS A 340 6.66 -13.44 5.77
CA LYS A 340 6.81 -13.96 7.13
C LYS A 340 5.44 -14.28 7.74
N GLY A 341 4.50 -13.36 7.61
CA GLY A 341 3.12 -13.54 8.03
C GLY A 341 2.49 -14.79 7.41
N PHE A 342 2.57 -14.94 6.09
CA PHE A 342 2.04 -16.13 5.39
C PHE A 342 2.64 -17.44 5.89
N LYS A 343 3.96 -17.50 6.04
CA LYS A 343 4.64 -18.72 6.53
C LYS A 343 4.19 -19.09 7.95
N ALA A 344 3.89 -18.10 8.78
CA ALA A 344 3.35 -18.33 10.11
C ALA A 344 1.91 -18.84 10.06
N SER A 345 1.05 -18.22 9.25
CA SER A 345 -0.33 -18.67 9.04
C SER A 345 -0.42 -20.08 8.45
N PHE A 346 0.49 -20.45 7.53
CA PHE A 346 0.58 -21.82 7.00
C PHE A 346 0.83 -22.83 8.12
N LYS A 347 1.81 -22.55 8.99
CA LYS A 347 2.14 -23.41 10.14
C LYS A 347 0.99 -23.49 11.13
N LEU A 348 0.31 -22.38 11.39
CA LEU A 348 -0.80 -22.33 12.34
C LEU A 348 -2.00 -23.14 11.83
N ALA A 349 -2.42 -22.92 10.57
CA ALA A 349 -3.54 -23.66 9.97
C ALA A 349 -3.26 -25.16 9.87
N ALA A 350 -2.03 -25.56 9.58
CA ALA A 350 -1.63 -26.97 9.49
C ALA A 350 -1.76 -27.74 10.82
N ARG A 351 -1.68 -27.03 11.95
CA ARG A 351 -1.81 -27.57 13.32
C ARG A 351 -3.25 -27.64 13.81
N CYS A 352 -4.22 -27.12 13.04
CA CYS A 352 -5.63 -27.22 13.39
C CYS A 352 -6.05 -28.70 13.39
N ASP A 353 -6.14 -29.30 14.57
CA ASP A 353 -6.54 -30.69 14.78
C ASP A 353 -8.03 -30.76 15.10
N ASP A 354 -8.72 -31.69 14.45
CA ASP A 354 -10.11 -32.01 14.76
C ASP A 354 -10.23 -32.91 16.00
N ASN A 355 -9.13 -33.41 16.57
CA ASN A 355 -9.07 -34.17 17.82
C ASN A 355 -8.82 -33.31 19.07
N ASP A 356 -8.67 -32.00 18.93
CA ASP A 356 -8.54 -31.08 20.07
C ASP A 356 -9.86 -31.15 20.86
N SER A 357 -9.91 -32.06 21.83
CA SER A 357 -11.04 -32.22 22.73
C SER A 357 -11.18 -30.92 23.48
N TYR A 358 -12.36 -30.30 23.39
CA TYR A 358 -12.70 -29.09 24.13
C TYR A 358 -12.60 -29.38 25.63
N GLN A 359 -11.41 -29.27 26.20
CA GLN A 359 -11.15 -29.38 27.63
C GLN A 359 -11.41 -28.01 28.28
N GLY A 360 -12.66 -27.54 28.16
CA GLY A 360 -13.28 -26.47 28.96
C GLY A 360 -12.66 -25.06 28.93
N THR A 361 -11.47 -24.87 28.35
CA THR A 361 -10.67 -23.63 28.48
C THR A 361 -9.88 -23.25 27.22
N LYS A 362 -9.82 -24.12 26.20
CA LYS A 362 -9.08 -23.86 24.96
C LYS A 362 -10.03 -23.30 23.90
N THR A 363 -9.89 -22.01 23.58
CA THR A 363 -10.62 -21.36 22.48
C THR A 363 -10.34 -22.09 21.17
N LEU A 364 -11.40 -22.36 20.39
CA LEU A 364 -11.29 -22.97 19.07
C LEU A 364 -10.57 -22.01 18.12
N MET A 365 -9.64 -22.54 17.31
CA MET A 365 -8.97 -21.75 16.29
C MET A 365 -9.96 -21.30 15.21
N SER A 366 -9.85 -20.03 14.84
CA SER A 366 -10.70 -19.29 13.92
C SER A 366 -9.89 -18.67 12.79
N GLU A 367 -10.59 -18.15 11.77
CA GLU A 367 -10.00 -17.33 10.72
C GLU A 367 -9.24 -16.11 11.30
N ASN A 368 -9.76 -15.49 12.36
CA ASN A 368 -9.12 -14.35 13.03
C ASN A 368 -7.76 -14.74 13.63
N ASP A 369 -7.61 -15.94 14.20
CA ASP A 369 -6.32 -16.41 14.73
C ASP A 369 -5.24 -16.47 13.63
N LEU A 370 -5.61 -16.78 12.39
CA LEU A 370 -4.68 -16.76 11.25
C LEU A 370 -4.28 -15.33 10.85
N VAL A 371 -5.22 -14.39 10.94
CA VAL A 371 -4.98 -12.96 10.69
C VAL A 371 -4.08 -12.38 11.78
N GLU A 372 -4.34 -12.69 13.04
CA GLU A 372 -3.52 -12.25 14.17
C GLU A 372 -2.10 -12.80 14.09
N GLU A 373 -1.93 -14.08 13.75
CA GLU A 373 -0.61 -14.67 13.59
C GLU A 373 0.13 -14.09 12.38
N PHE A 374 -0.57 -13.80 11.27
CA PHE A 374 -0.01 -13.08 10.13
C PHE A 374 0.53 -11.71 10.56
N GLU A 375 -0.32 -10.90 11.21
CA GLU A 375 0.02 -9.53 11.58
C GLU A 375 1.13 -9.50 12.63
N LYS A 376 1.07 -10.37 13.64
CA LYS A 376 2.07 -10.51 14.69
C LYS A 376 3.46 -10.79 14.10
N GLU A 377 3.56 -11.72 13.16
CA GLU A 377 4.84 -12.04 12.53
C GLU A 377 5.30 -10.92 11.59
N CYS A 378 4.39 -10.24 10.88
CA CYS A 378 4.77 -9.04 10.14
C CYS A 378 5.37 -7.96 11.06
N ARG A 379 4.66 -7.62 12.15
CA ARG A 379 5.12 -6.63 13.15
C ARG A 379 6.48 -7.00 13.76
N ARG A 380 6.72 -8.28 14.02
CA ARG A 380 8.01 -8.78 14.56
C ARG A 380 9.19 -8.48 13.63
N PHE A 381 8.97 -8.48 12.31
CA PHE A 381 9.99 -8.19 11.31
C PHE A 381 9.95 -6.75 10.79
N THR A 382 9.04 -5.92 11.29
CA THR A 382 8.99 -4.49 11.00
C THR A 382 10.07 -3.74 11.78
N PRO A 383 10.93 -2.95 11.12
CA PRO A 383 11.90 -2.07 11.78
C PRO A 383 11.24 -0.90 12.53
N GLY A 384 10.61 -1.16 13.68
CA GLY A 384 10.20 -0.18 14.72
C GLY A 384 9.21 0.95 14.34
N TYR A 385 8.99 1.22 13.05
CA TYR A 385 8.23 2.34 12.51
C TYR A 385 7.60 1.97 11.16
N GLY A 386 6.48 2.62 10.82
CA GLY A 386 5.92 2.63 9.47
C GLY A 386 5.25 1.33 9.02
N GLY A 387 5.00 0.37 9.92
CA GLY A 387 4.34 -0.90 9.61
C GLY A 387 2.89 -0.97 10.06
N ARG A 388 2.00 -1.44 9.18
CA ARG A 388 0.59 -1.73 9.49
C ARG A 388 0.02 -2.75 8.50
N MET A 389 -1.15 -3.32 8.79
CA MET A 389 -1.92 -4.04 7.77
C MET A 389 -2.26 -3.08 6.62
N GLY A 390 -2.01 -3.50 5.38
CA GLY A 390 -2.21 -2.67 4.20
C GLY A 390 -3.68 -2.46 3.82
N TYR A 391 -4.52 -3.43 4.18
CA TYR A 391 -5.95 -3.45 3.96
C TYR A 391 -6.60 -4.42 4.94
N VAL A 392 -7.93 -4.43 5.00
CA VAL A 392 -8.67 -5.42 5.78
C VAL A 392 -8.47 -6.79 5.11
N PRO A 393 -7.80 -7.75 5.76
CA PRO A 393 -7.48 -9.02 5.12
C PRO A 393 -8.75 -9.84 4.87
N VAL A 394 -8.73 -10.63 3.80
CA VAL A 394 -9.74 -11.68 3.58
C VAL A 394 -9.15 -12.98 4.08
N CYS A 395 -9.67 -13.52 5.18
CA CYS A 395 -9.30 -14.83 5.70
C CYS A 395 -10.53 -15.73 5.65
N ALA A 396 -10.67 -16.51 4.58
CA ALA A 396 -11.91 -17.16 4.21
C ALA A 396 -11.74 -18.69 4.16
N ALA A 397 -12.23 -19.39 5.18
CA ALA A 397 -12.17 -20.83 5.29
C ALA A 397 -13.38 -21.52 4.63
N GLY A 398 -13.11 -22.61 3.91
CA GLY A 398 -14.12 -23.42 3.23
C GLY A 398 -15.01 -22.60 2.30
N LYS A 399 -16.33 -22.67 2.49
CA LYS A 399 -17.32 -21.97 1.64
C LYS A 399 -17.21 -20.45 1.75
N ALA A 400 -16.59 -19.90 2.81
CA ALA A 400 -16.38 -18.45 2.91
C ALA A 400 -15.50 -17.93 1.77
N ALA A 401 -14.58 -18.76 1.26
CA ALA A 401 -13.72 -18.41 0.13
C ALA A 401 -14.49 -18.08 -1.16
N LEU A 402 -15.79 -18.45 -1.25
CA LEU A 402 -16.65 -18.08 -2.39
C LEU A 402 -17.14 -16.62 -2.33
N THR A 403 -16.92 -15.92 -1.22
CA THR A 403 -17.24 -14.50 -1.04
C THR A 403 -15.97 -13.67 -1.26
N ILE A 404 -15.90 -12.93 -2.37
CA ILE A 404 -14.67 -12.24 -2.81
C ILE A 404 -14.16 -11.22 -1.77
N HIS A 405 -15.06 -10.44 -1.16
CA HIS A 405 -14.73 -9.47 -0.11
C HIS A 405 -15.14 -9.96 1.28
N TYR A 406 -14.83 -11.22 1.62
CA TYR A 406 -15.12 -11.76 2.94
C TYR A 406 -14.18 -11.18 3.99
N THR A 407 -14.69 -10.34 4.88
CA THR A 407 -13.88 -9.68 5.93
C THR A 407 -14.38 -9.91 7.35
N SER A 408 -15.39 -10.78 7.52
CA SER A 408 -15.87 -11.14 8.87
C SER A 408 -14.79 -11.90 9.65
N ASN A 409 -14.03 -12.77 8.96
CA ASN A 409 -12.84 -13.46 9.48
C ASN A 409 -13.07 -14.13 10.84
N ASP A 410 -14.26 -14.66 11.11
CA ASP A 410 -14.70 -15.09 12.44
C ASP A 410 -15.09 -16.56 12.52
N ARG A 411 -14.99 -17.32 11.42
CA ARG A 411 -15.41 -18.72 11.41
C ARG A 411 -14.37 -19.61 12.06
N ALA A 412 -14.87 -20.63 12.75
CA ALA A 412 -14.04 -21.71 13.26
C ALA A 412 -13.38 -22.49 12.10
N LEU A 413 -12.12 -22.85 12.28
CA LEU A 413 -11.36 -23.66 11.31
C LEU A 413 -11.61 -25.17 11.49
N SER A 414 -12.02 -25.60 12.69
CA SER A 414 -12.27 -27.01 13.00
C SER A 414 -13.49 -27.55 12.25
N SER A 415 -13.40 -28.79 11.75
CA SER A 415 -14.45 -29.42 10.94
C SER A 415 -15.69 -29.73 11.78
N ARG A 416 -15.52 -29.91 13.09
CA ARG A 416 -16.60 -30.18 14.05
C ARG A 416 -17.66 -29.09 14.08
N TYR A 417 -17.27 -27.86 13.79
CA TYR A 417 -18.14 -26.68 13.83
C TYR A 417 -18.49 -26.16 12.43
N THR A 418 -18.06 -26.89 11.38
CA THR A 418 -18.55 -26.65 10.04
C THR A 418 -19.94 -27.26 9.89
N THR A 419 -20.85 -26.56 9.20
CA THR A 419 -22.22 -27.04 8.96
C THR A 419 -22.28 -28.28 8.05
N ASN A 420 -21.14 -28.69 7.47
CA ASN A 420 -21.04 -29.76 6.51
C ASN A 420 -19.66 -30.44 6.59
N ALA A 421 -19.61 -31.69 7.05
CA ALA A 421 -18.37 -32.49 7.14
C ALA A 421 -17.65 -32.70 5.78
N SER A 422 -18.32 -32.43 4.66
CA SER A 422 -17.72 -32.46 3.31
C SER A 422 -17.22 -31.09 2.83
N GLU A 423 -17.27 -30.05 3.67
CA GLU A 423 -16.75 -28.72 3.34
C GLU A 423 -15.23 -28.77 3.08
N PRO A 424 -14.74 -28.10 2.02
CA PRO A 424 -13.31 -28.10 1.72
C PRO A 424 -12.47 -27.54 2.87
N ARG A 425 -11.51 -28.34 3.34
CA ARG A 425 -10.57 -27.99 4.40
C ARG A 425 -9.41 -27.13 3.88
N MET A 426 -9.73 -25.92 3.41
CA MET A 426 -8.74 -24.91 3.00
C MET A 426 -9.15 -23.53 3.50
N VAL A 427 -8.17 -22.63 3.56
CA VAL A 427 -8.36 -21.19 3.78
C VAL A 427 -7.75 -20.43 2.61
N LEU A 428 -8.47 -19.43 2.11
CA LEU A 428 -7.96 -18.39 1.24
C LEU A 428 -7.60 -17.20 2.13
N LEU A 429 -6.32 -16.88 2.23
CA LEU A 429 -5.82 -15.69 2.92
C LEU A 429 -5.29 -14.71 1.88
N ASP A 430 -5.96 -13.56 1.78
CA ASP A 430 -5.51 -12.39 1.06
C ASP A 430 -5.16 -11.32 2.10
N ALA A 431 -3.86 -11.05 2.21
CA ALA A 431 -3.30 -10.19 3.23
C ALA A 431 -1.98 -9.61 2.76
N GLY A 432 -1.79 -8.33 3.04
CA GLY A 432 -0.61 -7.59 2.69
C GLY A 432 -0.24 -6.60 3.79
N TYR A 433 1.06 -6.43 4.00
CA TYR A 433 1.58 -5.47 4.96
C TYR A 433 1.97 -4.17 4.24
N GLU A 434 1.63 -3.02 4.83
CA GLU A 434 2.14 -1.72 4.42
C GLU A 434 3.45 -1.45 5.18
N TYR A 435 4.49 -1.04 4.46
CA TYR A 435 5.75 -0.59 5.01
C TYR A 435 6.14 0.77 4.45
N ASN A 436 6.21 1.77 5.33
CA ASN A 436 6.54 3.17 5.01
C ASN A 436 5.72 3.75 3.84
N GLY A 437 4.42 3.48 3.85
CA GLY A 437 3.47 3.99 2.86
C GLY A 437 3.38 3.18 1.56
N TYR A 438 4.15 2.10 1.40
CA TYR A 438 4.06 1.18 0.26
C TYR A 438 3.45 -0.16 0.68
N VAL A 439 2.50 -0.66 -0.09
CA VAL A 439 1.68 -1.82 0.29
C VAL A 439 2.06 -3.06 -0.50
N ALA A 440 2.14 -4.20 0.18
CA ALA A 440 2.15 -5.50 -0.48
C ALA A 440 0.72 -6.01 -0.70
N ASP A 441 0.51 -6.83 -1.72
CA ASP A 441 -0.77 -7.49 -1.99
C ASP A 441 -0.49 -8.91 -2.47
N ILE A 442 -0.94 -9.86 -1.67
CA ILE A 442 -0.58 -11.26 -1.81
C ILE A 442 -1.77 -12.09 -1.33
N THR A 443 -2.18 -13.02 -2.17
CA THR A 443 -3.16 -14.05 -1.83
C THR A 443 -2.54 -15.43 -1.89
N ARG A 444 -2.81 -16.25 -0.87
CA ARG A 444 -2.48 -17.68 -0.83
C ARG A 444 -3.66 -18.49 -0.34
N THR A 445 -3.92 -19.60 -1.02
CA THR A 445 -4.88 -20.61 -0.57
C THR A 445 -4.13 -21.84 -0.08
N PHE A 446 -4.43 -22.35 1.11
CA PHE A 446 -3.71 -23.46 1.72
C PHE A 446 -4.58 -24.34 2.63
N PRO A 447 -4.19 -25.61 2.89
CA PRO A 447 -5.02 -26.55 3.64
C PRO A 447 -5.05 -26.27 5.14
N ILE A 448 -6.17 -26.65 5.77
CA ILE A 448 -6.38 -26.57 7.22
C ILE A 448 -6.32 -27.98 7.82
N GLY A 449 -5.45 -28.20 8.80
CA GLY A 449 -5.19 -29.50 9.41
C GLY A 449 -4.44 -30.46 8.48
N ASN A 450 -4.44 -31.77 8.79
CA ASN A 450 -3.73 -32.80 8.02
C ASN A 450 -2.25 -32.44 7.73
N CYS A 451 -1.59 -31.77 8.68
CA CYS A 451 -0.23 -31.24 8.52
C CYS A 451 -0.06 -30.36 7.27
N GLY A 452 -1.11 -29.64 6.87
CA GLY A 452 -1.10 -28.73 5.71
C GLY A 452 -1.14 -29.44 4.34
N LYS A 453 -1.47 -30.73 4.29
CA LYS A 453 -1.53 -31.49 3.02
C LYS A 453 -2.82 -31.25 2.25
N PHE A 454 -2.69 -31.01 0.95
CA PHE A 454 -3.83 -30.88 0.05
C PHE A 454 -4.42 -32.27 -0.25
N SER A 455 -5.75 -32.36 -0.34
CA SER A 455 -6.44 -33.52 -0.93
C SER A 455 -6.28 -33.53 -2.45
N SER A 456 -6.57 -34.65 -3.12
CA SER A 456 -6.42 -34.74 -4.59
C SER A 456 -7.24 -33.67 -5.33
N SER A 457 -8.50 -33.46 -4.97
CA SER A 457 -9.33 -32.44 -5.63
C SER A 457 -8.89 -31.01 -5.33
N GLN A 458 -8.33 -30.76 -4.14
CA GLN A 458 -7.71 -29.47 -3.84
C GLN A 458 -6.46 -29.26 -4.70
N LYS A 459 -5.60 -30.30 -4.85
CA LYS A 459 -4.39 -30.25 -5.68
C LYS A 459 -4.73 -29.95 -7.14
N ASP A 460 -5.70 -30.63 -7.73
CA ASP A 460 -6.02 -30.48 -9.15
C ASP A 460 -6.46 -29.04 -9.48
N LEU A 461 -7.36 -28.45 -8.68
CA LEU A 461 -7.82 -27.08 -8.92
C LEU A 461 -6.76 -26.03 -8.54
N TYR A 462 -5.99 -26.28 -7.48
CA TYR A 462 -4.88 -25.39 -7.08
C TYR A 462 -3.80 -25.34 -8.16
N GLU A 463 -3.41 -26.50 -8.70
CA GLU A 463 -2.40 -26.62 -9.74
C GLU A 463 -2.82 -25.91 -11.02
N LEU A 464 -4.11 -25.96 -11.38
CA LEU A 464 -4.65 -25.17 -12.49
C LEU A 464 -4.44 -23.67 -12.25
N VAL A 465 -4.93 -23.12 -11.14
CA VAL A 465 -4.83 -21.68 -10.85
C VAL A 465 -3.36 -21.25 -10.78
N LYS A 466 -2.51 -22.03 -10.11
CA LYS A 466 -1.06 -21.78 -10.00
C LYS A 466 -0.37 -21.80 -11.35
N THR A 467 -0.69 -22.78 -12.21
CA THR A 467 -0.10 -22.91 -13.54
C THR A 467 -0.50 -21.75 -14.44
N VAL A 468 -1.78 -21.34 -14.41
CA VAL A 468 -2.23 -20.14 -15.12
C VAL A 468 -1.48 -18.92 -14.64
N GLN A 469 -1.39 -18.71 -13.32
CA GLN A 469 -0.69 -17.57 -12.74
C GLN A 469 0.78 -17.51 -13.18
N LYS A 470 1.51 -18.62 -13.09
CA LYS A 470 2.90 -18.70 -13.55
C LYS A 470 3.03 -18.42 -15.04
N THR A 471 2.13 -18.96 -15.87
CA THR A 471 2.13 -18.73 -17.32
C THR A 471 1.91 -17.25 -17.66
N LEU A 472 1.03 -16.56 -16.93
CA LEU A 472 0.78 -15.13 -17.10
C LEU A 472 1.99 -14.29 -16.66
N ILE A 473 2.60 -14.64 -15.53
CA ILE A 473 3.84 -14.02 -15.08
C ILE A 473 4.92 -14.22 -16.15
N ASP A 474 5.12 -15.44 -16.64
CA ASP A 474 6.14 -15.77 -17.64
C ASP A 474 5.95 -15.03 -18.98
N SER A 475 4.73 -14.63 -19.34
CA SER A 475 4.47 -13.85 -20.56
C SER A 475 4.88 -12.38 -20.46
N VAL A 476 5.12 -11.87 -19.24
CA VAL A 476 5.66 -10.53 -19.02
C VAL A 476 7.18 -10.54 -19.29
N LEU A 477 7.55 -10.36 -20.56
CA LEU A 477 8.93 -10.41 -21.06
C LEU A 477 9.68 -9.07 -20.97
N GLY A 478 9.24 -8.16 -20.09
CA GLY A 478 9.78 -6.81 -19.94
C GLY A 478 8.86 -5.72 -20.47
N SER A 479 9.43 -4.54 -20.73
CA SER A 479 8.69 -3.36 -21.16
C SER A 479 7.99 -3.61 -22.48
N ASP A 480 6.78 -3.07 -22.64
CA ASP A 480 5.95 -3.16 -23.83
C ASP A 480 5.42 -4.55 -24.22
N SER A 481 5.75 -5.59 -23.46
CA SER A 481 5.32 -6.97 -23.71
C SER A 481 3.80 -7.15 -23.54
N GLU A 482 3.27 -6.78 -22.37
CA GLU A 482 1.89 -7.06 -21.95
C GLU A 482 1.15 -5.80 -21.51
N SER A 483 -0.19 -5.87 -21.47
CA SER A 483 -1.06 -4.93 -20.78
C SER A 483 -1.94 -5.69 -19.79
N LEU A 484 -2.53 -4.99 -18.82
CA LEU A 484 -3.48 -5.60 -17.88
C LEU A 484 -4.66 -6.26 -18.62
N SER A 485 -5.12 -5.66 -19.72
CA SER A 485 -6.16 -6.22 -20.58
C SER A 485 -5.72 -7.47 -21.36
N SER A 486 -4.50 -7.53 -21.88
CA SER A 486 -4.01 -8.74 -22.55
C SER A 486 -3.82 -9.89 -21.57
N LEU A 487 -3.27 -9.61 -20.38
CA LEU A 487 -3.14 -10.59 -19.30
C LEU A 487 -4.51 -11.13 -18.85
N HIS A 488 -5.51 -10.27 -18.70
CA HIS A 488 -6.85 -10.71 -18.29
C HIS A 488 -7.52 -11.58 -19.36
N ARG A 489 -7.44 -11.19 -20.63
CA ARG A 489 -7.95 -12.04 -21.72
C ARG A 489 -7.26 -13.40 -21.72
N ARG A 490 -5.93 -13.42 -21.53
CA ARG A 490 -5.15 -14.65 -21.50
C ARG A 490 -5.48 -15.51 -20.28
N SER A 491 -5.73 -14.92 -19.12
CA SER A 491 -6.14 -15.67 -17.93
C SER A 491 -7.48 -16.36 -18.15
N CYS A 492 -8.44 -15.66 -18.76
CA CYS A 492 -9.73 -16.23 -19.14
C CYS A 492 -9.60 -17.42 -20.11
N GLU A 493 -8.76 -17.30 -21.14
CA GLU A 493 -8.50 -18.40 -22.09
C GLU A 493 -7.91 -19.64 -21.40
N LEU A 494 -6.85 -19.44 -20.60
CA LEU A 494 -6.13 -20.53 -19.95
C LEU A 494 -6.99 -21.22 -18.88
N LEU A 495 -7.72 -20.44 -18.06
CA LEU A 495 -8.62 -21.00 -17.05
C LEU A 495 -9.77 -21.78 -17.69
N ARG A 496 -10.38 -21.27 -18.77
CA ARG A 496 -11.43 -22.02 -19.49
C ARG A 496 -10.92 -23.35 -20.03
N GLY A 497 -9.72 -23.34 -20.63
CA GLY A 497 -9.08 -24.56 -21.13
C GLY A 497 -8.86 -25.59 -20.02
N GLY A 498 -8.18 -25.19 -18.94
CA GLY A 498 -7.88 -26.11 -17.85
C GLY A 498 -9.10 -26.55 -17.04
N LEU A 499 -10.12 -25.70 -16.87
CA LEU A 499 -11.39 -26.12 -16.27
C LEU A 499 -12.10 -27.17 -17.12
N LYS A 500 -12.05 -27.05 -18.45
CA LYS A 500 -12.60 -28.07 -19.35
C LYS A 500 -11.88 -29.41 -19.16
N ASP A 501 -10.56 -29.39 -19.03
CA ASP A 501 -9.76 -30.60 -18.78
C ASP A 501 -10.08 -31.24 -17.41
N LEU A 502 -10.50 -30.45 -16.44
CA LEU A 502 -11.02 -30.90 -15.14
C LEU A 502 -12.51 -31.30 -15.16
N GLY A 503 -13.15 -31.37 -16.33
CA GLY A 503 -14.53 -31.82 -16.49
C GLY A 503 -15.60 -30.76 -16.20
N PHE A 504 -15.25 -29.46 -16.28
CA PHE A 504 -16.25 -28.39 -16.26
C PHE A 504 -16.83 -28.19 -17.67
N ASP A 505 -18.13 -28.47 -17.81
CA ASP A 505 -18.84 -28.34 -19.09
C ASP A 505 -19.47 -26.96 -19.29
N ASP A 506 -19.80 -26.64 -20.55
CA ASP A 506 -20.65 -25.51 -20.95
C ASP A 506 -20.20 -24.14 -20.42
N LEU A 507 -18.88 -23.92 -20.31
CA LEU A 507 -18.29 -22.70 -19.76
C LEU A 507 -18.64 -21.41 -20.50
N TYR A 508 -19.07 -21.49 -21.77
CA TYR A 508 -19.52 -20.34 -22.57
C TYR A 508 -21.01 -20.00 -22.40
N LYS A 509 -21.80 -20.85 -21.72
CA LYS A 509 -23.24 -20.64 -21.53
C LYS A 509 -23.51 -19.90 -20.22
N ASP A 510 -24.54 -19.04 -20.22
CA ASP A 510 -25.12 -18.42 -19.02
C ASP A 510 -24.11 -17.73 -18.09
N SER A 511 -23.07 -17.11 -18.66
CA SER A 511 -21.98 -16.48 -17.92
C SER A 511 -21.33 -17.41 -16.88
N ARG A 512 -21.32 -18.73 -17.15
CA ARG A 512 -20.86 -19.76 -16.21
C ARG A 512 -19.41 -19.55 -15.83
N PHE A 513 -18.56 -19.22 -16.80
CA PHE A 513 -17.16 -18.92 -16.55
C PHE A 513 -16.99 -17.67 -15.69
N GLU A 514 -17.70 -16.59 -16.00
CA GLU A 514 -17.66 -15.33 -15.25
C GLU A 514 -18.16 -15.51 -13.81
N ARG A 515 -18.99 -16.52 -13.55
CA ARG A 515 -19.41 -16.89 -12.19
C ARG A 515 -18.33 -17.66 -11.42
N LEU A 516 -17.45 -18.38 -12.13
CA LEU A 516 -16.29 -19.07 -11.55
C LEU A 516 -15.08 -18.13 -11.37
N TYR A 517 -14.93 -17.14 -12.25
CA TYR A 517 -13.87 -16.13 -12.23
C TYR A 517 -14.46 -14.72 -12.42
N PRO A 518 -15.00 -14.10 -11.34
CA PRO A 518 -15.79 -12.87 -11.42
C PRO A 518 -14.98 -11.57 -11.31
N HIS A 519 -13.66 -11.65 -11.14
CA HIS A 519 -12.80 -10.48 -10.94
C HIS A 519 -11.74 -10.36 -12.04
N TYR A 520 -11.01 -9.26 -12.00
CA TYR A 520 -9.97 -8.98 -12.97
C TYR A 520 -8.67 -9.69 -12.59
N VAL A 521 -7.71 -9.80 -13.52
CA VAL A 521 -6.45 -10.54 -13.27
C VAL A 521 -5.46 -9.81 -12.38
N GLY A 522 -5.67 -8.52 -12.12
CA GLY A 522 -4.77 -7.70 -11.33
C GLY A 522 -4.95 -6.21 -11.54
N HIS A 523 -4.10 -5.43 -10.89
CA HIS A 523 -4.10 -3.97 -10.91
C HIS A 523 -2.70 -3.43 -10.58
N PRO A 524 -2.43 -2.13 -10.84
CA PRO A 524 -1.22 -1.50 -10.33
C PRO A 524 -1.22 -1.47 -8.80
N ILE A 525 -0.03 -1.49 -8.22
CA ILE A 525 0.18 -1.46 -6.76
C ILE A 525 1.35 -0.53 -6.42
N GLY A 526 1.30 0.15 -5.28
CA GLY A 526 2.31 1.13 -4.90
C GLY A 526 2.04 1.73 -3.52
N THR A 527 1.84 3.04 -3.48
CA THR A 527 1.43 3.75 -2.25
C THR A 527 -0.01 3.49 -1.85
N ASP A 528 -0.76 2.79 -2.70
CA ASP A 528 -2.14 2.37 -2.49
C ASP A 528 -2.30 0.92 -2.98
N LEU A 529 -3.36 0.24 -2.53
CA LEU A 529 -3.63 -1.16 -2.89
C LEU A 529 -3.98 -1.26 -4.37
N HIS A 530 -5.05 -0.57 -4.77
CA HIS A 530 -5.45 -0.38 -6.15
C HIS A 530 -4.86 0.94 -6.67
N ASP A 531 -3.54 0.97 -6.79
CA ASP A 531 -2.81 2.17 -7.19
C ASP A 531 -3.10 2.55 -8.66
N SER A 532 -2.86 3.82 -8.98
CA SER A 532 -3.02 4.38 -10.32
C SER A 532 -4.37 4.01 -11.00
N PRO A 533 -5.52 4.24 -10.35
CA PRO A 533 -6.81 3.73 -10.79
C PRO A 533 -7.29 4.27 -12.15
N THR A 534 -6.76 5.41 -12.59
CA THR A 534 -7.08 6.00 -13.90
C THR A 534 -6.21 5.48 -15.05
N TRP A 535 -5.21 4.63 -14.74
CA TRP A 535 -4.38 4.00 -15.76
C TRP A 535 -5.20 3.15 -16.73
N ASP A 536 -5.06 3.44 -18.02
CA ASP A 536 -5.72 2.67 -19.07
C ASP A 536 -5.12 1.26 -19.14
N ARG A 537 -5.92 0.27 -18.72
CA ARG A 537 -5.54 -1.15 -18.68
C ARG A 537 -5.18 -1.74 -20.04
N SER A 538 -5.54 -1.07 -21.14
CA SER A 538 -5.13 -1.47 -22.49
C SER A 538 -3.72 -1.02 -22.85
N LYS A 539 -3.19 0.02 -22.19
CA LYS A 539 -1.80 0.47 -22.38
C LYS A 539 -0.83 -0.61 -21.98
N LYS A 540 0.24 -0.71 -22.78
CA LYS A 540 1.35 -1.60 -22.48
C LYS A 540 2.07 -1.16 -21.21
N LEU A 541 2.43 -2.14 -20.40
CA LEU A 541 3.22 -1.95 -19.19
C LEU A 541 4.62 -1.49 -19.57
N LYS A 542 5.17 -0.56 -18.79
CA LYS A 542 6.50 0.02 -18.99
C LYS A 542 7.47 -0.45 -17.92
N ALA A 543 8.77 -0.39 -18.19
CA ALA A 543 9.78 -0.62 -17.16
C ALA A 543 9.52 0.26 -15.93
N GLY A 544 9.66 -0.31 -14.73
CA GLY A 544 9.29 0.30 -13.45
C GLY A 544 7.84 0.10 -13.04
N SER A 545 6.97 -0.45 -13.91
CA SER A 545 5.59 -0.80 -13.53
C SER A 545 5.59 -1.90 -12.47
N VAL A 546 4.68 -1.81 -11.49
CA VAL A 546 4.40 -2.91 -10.56
C VAL A 546 2.91 -3.18 -10.56
N ILE A 547 2.54 -4.42 -10.85
CA ILE A 547 1.15 -4.90 -10.90
C ILE A 547 0.98 -6.18 -10.07
N THR A 548 -0.24 -6.48 -9.66
CA THR A 548 -0.64 -7.82 -9.19
C THR A 548 -0.97 -8.74 -10.36
N ILE A 549 -0.77 -10.05 -10.17
CA ILE A 549 -1.31 -11.11 -11.05
C ILE A 549 -1.96 -12.16 -10.15
N GLU A 550 -3.29 -12.17 -10.15
CA GLU A 550 -4.18 -12.80 -9.16
C GLU A 550 -5.34 -13.60 -9.79
N PRO A 551 -5.10 -14.59 -10.67
CA PRO A 551 -6.19 -15.44 -11.12
C PRO A 551 -6.82 -16.21 -9.93
N GLY A 552 -8.12 -16.45 -10.02
CA GLY A 552 -8.85 -17.22 -9.01
C GLY A 552 -10.03 -17.98 -9.61
N ILE A 553 -10.39 -19.09 -8.97
CA ILE A 553 -11.57 -19.90 -9.28
C ILE A 553 -12.37 -20.13 -8.00
N TYR A 554 -13.67 -19.86 -8.07
CA TYR A 554 -14.63 -20.01 -6.98
C TYR A 554 -15.76 -20.89 -7.47
N VAL A 555 -15.83 -22.13 -6.99
CA VAL A 555 -16.81 -23.12 -7.47
C VAL A 555 -18.03 -23.13 -6.55
N PRO A 556 -19.20 -22.62 -6.99
CA PRO A 556 -20.41 -22.67 -6.19
C PRO A 556 -20.81 -24.11 -5.85
N ASN A 557 -21.51 -24.29 -4.74
CA ASN A 557 -22.08 -25.57 -4.38
C ASN A 557 -23.37 -25.86 -5.16
N GLU A 558 -23.24 -26.11 -6.46
CA GLU A 558 -24.35 -26.38 -7.38
C GLU A 558 -24.12 -27.67 -8.18
N ASP A 559 -25.21 -28.38 -8.50
CA ASP A 559 -25.14 -29.68 -9.17
C ASP A 559 -24.53 -29.64 -10.57
N ARG A 560 -24.56 -28.47 -11.21
CA ARG A 560 -23.96 -28.25 -12.53
C ARG A 560 -22.42 -28.32 -12.56
N PHE A 561 -21.76 -28.29 -11.39
CA PHE A 561 -20.30 -28.35 -11.28
C PHE A 561 -19.84 -29.73 -10.79
N PRO A 562 -18.60 -30.17 -11.12
CA PRO A 562 -18.09 -31.47 -10.66
C PRO A 562 -18.08 -31.56 -9.14
N ARG A 563 -18.66 -32.65 -8.60
CA ARG A 563 -18.94 -32.81 -7.16
C ARG A 563 -17.73 -32.58 -6.25
N HIS A 564 -16.55 -32.99 -6.68
CA HIS A 564 -15.31 -32.92 -5.88
C HIS A 564 -14.67 -31.52 -5.84
N PHE A 565 -15.12 -30.57 -6.66
CA PHE A 565 -14.66 -29.17 -6.64
C PHE A 565 -15.64 -28.20 -5.98
N ARG A 566 -16.89 -28.61 -5.74
CA ARG A 566 -17.93 -27.75 -5.18
C ARG A 566 -17.52 -27.16 -3.83
N GLY A 567 -17.75 -25.87 -3.65
CA GLY A 567 -17.41 -25.16 -2.41
C GLY A 567 -15.96 -24.71 -2.32
N ILE A 568 -15.11 -25.03 -3.30
CA ILE A 568 -13.69 -24.64 -3.29
C ILE A 568 -13.54 -23.24 -3.91
N GLY A 569 -12.94 -22.32 -3.16
CA GLY A 569 -12.42 -21.05 -3.65
C GLY A 569 -10.89 -21.04 -3.57
N ILE A 570 -10.22 -20.69 -4.66
CA ILE A 570 -8.77 -20.58 -4.74
C ILE A 570 -8.42 -19.27 -5.45
N ARG A 571 -7.54 -18.48 -4.86
CA ARG A 571 -6.82 -17.38 -5.51
C ARG A 571 -5.33 -17.48 -5.16
N ILE A 572 -4.48 -17.17 -6.13
CA ILE A 572 -3.02 -17.14 -5.97
C ILE A 572 -2.53 -15.86 -6.64
N GLU A 573 -1.86 -15.02 -5.86
CA GLU A 573 -1.52 -13.67 -6.28
C GLU A 573 -0.08 -13.32 -5.96
N ASP A 574 0.59 -12.67 -6.90
CA ASP A 574 1.92 -12.13 -6.69
C ASP A 574 2.03 -10.71 -7.25
N MET A 575 2.94 -9.94 -6.65
CA MET A 575 3.35 -8.63 -7.15
C MET A 575 4.49 -8.79 -8.15
N VAL A 576 4.34 -8.21 -9.34
CA VAL A 576 5.26 -8.35 -10.46
C VAL A 576 5.74 -6.97 -10.89
N HIS A 577 7.05 -6.74 -10.70
CA HIS A 577 7.76 -5.58 -11.23
C HIS A 577 8.20 -5.88 -12.67
N VAL A 578 7.78 -5.03 -13.62
CA VAL A 578 8.19 -5.08 -15.03
C VAL A 578 9.49 -4.28 -15.18
N ASN A 579 10.56 -4.91 -15.65
CA ASN A 579 11.80 -4.23 -15.99
C ASN A 579 11.93 -4.08 -17.52
N GLU A 580 13.06 -3.59 -18.04
CA GLU A 580 13.23 -3.38 -19.48
C GLU A 580 13.14 -4.67 -20.31
N VAL A 581 13.68 -5.79 -19.81
CA VAL A 581 13.91 -7.03 -20.59
C VAL A 581 13.31 -8.31 -19.98
N ASP A 582 12.70 -8.21 -18.80
CA ASP A 582 12.08 -9.29 -18.03
C ASP A 582 11.22 -8.71 -16.88
N LYS A 583 10.90 -9.53 -15.89
CA LYS A 583 10.14 -9.20 -14.69
C LYS A 583 10.87 -9.62 -13.42
N VAL A 584 10.42 -9.10 -12.29
CA VAL A 584 10.82 -9.52 -10.95
C VAL A 584 9.58 -9.77 -10.11
N ILE A 585 9.46 -10.96 -9.53
CA ILE A 585 8.37 -11.29 -8.60
C ILE A 585 8.77 -10.76 -7.23
N LEU A 586 8.15 -9.67 -6.77
CA LEU A 586 8.47 -9.04 -5.49
C LEU A 586 8.07 -9.93 -4.30
N SER A 587 7.00 -10.71 -4.43
CA SER A 587 6.46 -11.63 -3.42
C SER A 587 7.00 -13.07 -3.53
N VAL A 588 8.10 -13.30 -4.25
CA VAL A 588 8.69 -14.64 -4.48
C VAL A 588 8.97 -15.44 -3.20
N ASN A 589 9.17 -14.75 -2.08
CA ASN A 589 9.47 -15.38 -0.80
C ASN A 589 8.24 -15.99 -0.11
N THR A 590 7.04 -15.78 -0.63
CA THR A 590 5.79 -16.40 -0.16
C THR A 590 5.52 -17.69 -0.94
N PRO A 591 5.64 -18.88 -0.31
CA PRO A 591 5.50 -20.17 -1.00
C PRO A 591 4.16 -20.30 -1.74
N LYS A 592 4.20 -20.87 -2.95
CA LYS A 592 3.00 -21.18 -3.76
C LYS A 592 3.07 -22.51 -4.51
N GLU A 593 4.23 -23.16 -4.57
CA GLU A 593 4.29 -24.53 -5.05
C GLU A 593 3.70 -25.45 -3.97
N ILE A 594 2.89 -26.45 -4.36
CA ILE A 594 2.22 -27.36 -3.41
C ILE A 594 3.23 -27.93 -2.40
N VAL A 595 4.38 -28.40 -2.90
CA VAL A 595 5.45 -28.98 -2.07
C VAL A 595 6.04 -27.97 -1.09
N ASP A 596 6.19 -26.70 -1.49
CA ASP A 596 6.77 -25.67 -0.63
C ASP A 596 5.76 -25.20 0.43
N VAL A 597 4.48 -25.15 0.09
CA VAL A 597 3.38 -24.87 1.05
C VAL A 597 3.30 -26.01 2.08
N GLU A 598 3.26 -27.28 1.63
CA GLU A 598 3.22 -28.45 2.51
C GLU A 598 4.47 -28.53 3.41
N ASN A 599 5.68 -28.27 2.88
CA ASN A 599 6.92 -28.27 3.67
C ASN A 599 7.00 -27.09 4.65
N CYS A 600 6.51 -25.91 4.25
CA CYS A 600 6.46 -24.76 5.14
C CYS A 600 5.49 -24.99 6.30
N ALA A 601 4.32 -25.58 6.01
CA ALA A 601 3.29 -25.92 7.00
C ALA A 601 3.81 -26.80 8.14
N ILE A 602 4.73 -27.73 7.86
CA ILE A 602 5.35 -28.59 8.88
C ILE A 602 6.61 -28.00 9.51
N GLY A 603 7.06 -26.81 9.10
CA GLY A 603 8.26 -26.17 9.64
C GLY A 603 9.59 -26.75 9.15
N TYR A 604 9.59 -27.53 8.05
CA TYR A 604 10.77 -28.23 7.54
C TYR A 604 12.00 -27.32 7.35
N PHE A 605 11.81 -26.11 6.83
CA PHE A 605 12.89 -25.15 6.58
C PHE A 605 13.54 -24.58 7.85
N GLU A 606 12.86 -24.64 8.99
CA GLU A 606 13.41 -24.21 10.29
C GLU A 606 14.24 -25.31 10.93
N GLU A 607 13.88 -26.57 10.69
CA GLU A 607 14.64 -27.74 11.14
C GLU A 607 15.98 -27.86 10.43
N LEU A 608 16.06 -27.53 9.13
CA LEU A 608 17.33 -27.52 8.38
C LEU A 608 18.35 -26.49 8.86
N LYS A 609 17.93 -25.48 9.64
CA LYS A 609 18.81 -24.42 10.18
C LYS A 609 19.33 -24.73 11.59
N LYS A 610 18.73 -25.70 12.27
CA LYS A 610 19.19 -26.22 13.56
C LYS A 610 20.21 -27.32 13.33
#